data_AF-A0A7I0EW16-F1
#
_entry.id   AF-A0A7I0EW16-F1
#
_cell.length_a   1.000
_cell.length_b   1.000
_cell.length_c   1.000
_cell.angle_alpha   90.00
_cell.angle_beta   90.00
_cell.angle_gamma   90.00
#
_symmetry.space_group_name_H-M   'P 1'
#
loop_
_entity.id
_entity.type
_entity.pdbx_description
1 polymer ?
#
loop_
_entity_poly.entity_id
_entity_poly.type
_entity_poly.pdbx_seq_one_letter_code
_entity_poly.pdbx_strand_id
1 'polypeptide(L)'
;MENPLDGILPDFSFGGAEFTALWQKLIAALWAIGILVAIGFLIFGIVAMAGASGDTNPNPQAHAQGRRKAVWAGISLASLAGLAIIVGAVLSFAG
;
A
#
# COMPACT_ATOMS: atom_id res chain seq x y z
N MET A 1 3.50 8.58 36.08
CA MET A 1 4.39 7.44 35.76
C MET A 1 5.10 7.84 34.49
N GLU A 2 6.41 8.13 34.54
CA GLU A 2 7.23 8.33 33.34
C GLU A 2 7.03 7.15 32.37
N ASN A 3 6.90 7.45 31.08
CA ASN A 3 6.87 6.43 30.05
C ASN A 3 8.24 5.75 30.00
N PRO A 4 8.36 4.44 30.30
CA PRO A 4 9.64 3.74 30.30
C PRO A 4 10.28 3.62 28.90
N LEU A 5 9.56 4.03 27.86
CA LEU A 5 10.01 4.05 26.46
C LEU A 5 10.31 5.47 25.96
N ASP A 6 10.26 6.48 26.82
CA ASP A 6 10.54 7.86 26.43
C ASP A 6 11.99 8.00 25.97
N GLY A 7 12.19 8.53 24.75
CA GLY A 7 13.52 8.62 24.11
C GLY A 7 14.10 7.32 23.55
N ILE A 8 13.43 6.17 23.70
CA ILE A 8 13.86 4.91 23.08
C ILE A 8 13.26 4.80 21.69
N LEU A 9 14.07 5.09 20.66
CA LEU A 9 13.70 4.87 19.28
C LEU A 9 14.01 3.43 18.85
N PRO A 10 13.21 2.82 17.97
CA PRO A 10 13.56 1.54 17.35
C PRO A 10 14.89 1.63 16.60
N ASP A 11 15.93 0.98 17.10
CA ASP A 11 17.25 0.91 16.48
C ASP A 11 17.39 -0.39 15.68
N PHE A 12 17.43 -0.27 14.36
CA PHE A 12 17.63 -1.40 13.44
C PHE A 12 19.12 -1.70 13.15
N SER A 13 20.04 -0.99 13.81
CA SER A 13 21.48 -1.21 13.70
C SER A 13 22.01 -2.28 14.66
N PHE A 14 21.17 -2.83 15.54
CA PHE A 14 21.56 -3.85 16.52
C PHE A 14 22.23 -5.10 15.89
N GLY A 15 21.90 -5.41 14.64
CA GLY A 15 22.46 -6.53 13.88
C GLY A 15 23.66 -6.16 12.99
N GLY A 16 24.12 -4.91 13.01
CA GLY A 16 25.16 -4.40 12.11
C GLY A 16 24.66 -4.06 10.71
N ALA A 17 25.55 -3.49 9.88
CA ALA A 17 25.21 -2.93 8.58
C ALA A 17 24.61 -3.94 7.59
N GLU A 18 25.14 -5.17 7.56
CA GLU A 18 24.64 -6.22 6.65
C GLU A 18 23.22 -6.66 7.00
N PHE A 19 22.90 -6.76 8.28
CA PHE A 19 21.56 -7.07 8.77
C PHE A 19 20.58 -5.97 8.38
N THR A 20 20.92 -4.71 8.66
CA THR A 20 20.09 -3.56 8.29
C THR A 20 19.84 -3.52 6.78
N ALA A 21 20.87 -3.73 5.96
CA ALA A 21 20.77 -3.72 4.51
C ALA A 21 19.87 -4.85 3.97
N LEU A 22 19.98 -6.07 4.55
CA LEU A 22 19.13 -7.20 4.20
C LEU A 22 17.65 -6.86 4.43
N TRP A 23 17.31 -6.38 5.63
CA TRP A 23 15.92 -6.07 5.99
C TRP A 23 15.36 -4.91 5.19
N GLN A 24 16.15 -3.85 4.95
CA GLN A 24 15.76 -2.76 4.07
C GLN A 24 15.41 -3.28 2.67
N LYS A 25 16.25 -4.16 2.10
CA LYS A 25 16.00 -4.75 0.78
C LYS A 25 14.74 -5.62 0.76
N LEU A 26 14.53 -6.45 1.78
CA LEU A 26 13.35 -7.31 1.89
C LEU A 26 12.06 -6.49 2.02
N ILE A 27 12.04 -5.46 2.87
CA ILE A 27 10.88 -4.58 3.06
C ILE A 27 10.60 -3.81 1.77
N ALA A 28 11.63 -3.26 1.12
CA ALA A 28 11.49 -2.56 -0.15
C ALA A 28 10.92 -3.48 -1.25
N ALA A 29 11.40 -4.72 -1.33
CA ALA A 29 10.89 -5.71 -2.28
C ALA A 29 9.42 -6.07 -1.99
N LEU A 30 9.07 -6.32 -0.73
CA LEU A 30 7.69 -6.61 -0.33
C LEU A 30 6.74 -5.44 -0.65
N TRP A 31 7.20 -4.21 -0.40
CA TRP A 31 6.42 -3.02 -0.68
C TRP A 31 6.18 -2.82 -2.18
N ALA A 32 7.22 -3.00 -3.01
CA ALA A 32 7.09 -2.96 -4.45
C ALA A 32 6.10 -4.02 -4.98
N ILE A 33 6.15 -5.25 -4.45
CA ILE A 33 5.18 -6.30 -4.80
C ILE A 33 3.76 -5.87 -4.43
N GLY A 34 3.56 -5.29 -3.24
CA GLY A 34 2.26 -4.77 -2.82
C GLY A 34 1.69 -3.73 -3.80
N ILE A 35 2.53 -2.82 -4.28
CA ILE A 35 2.15 -1.81 -5.28
C ILE A 35 1.73 -2.47 -6.59
N LEU A 36 2.52 -3.43 -7.11
CA LEU A 36 2.21 -4.14 -8.35
C LEU A 36 0.88 -4.90 -8.26
N VAL A 37 0.62 -5.57 -7.13
CA VAL A 37 -0.64 -6.27 -6.87
C VAL A 37 -1.82 -5.30 -6.84
N ALA A 38 -1.67 -4.15 -6.17
CA ALA A 38 -2.72 -3.12 -6.12
C ALA A 38 -3.03 -2.56 -7.51
N ILE A 39 -2.01 -2.30 -8.33
CA ILE A 39 -2.17 -1.89 -9.74
C ILE A 39 -2.93 -2.96 -10.53
N GLY A 40 -2.55 -4.24 -10.39
CA GLY A 40 -3.25 -5.35 -11.05
C GLY A 40 -4.74 -5.39 -10.71
N PHE A 41 -5.08 -5.30 -9.42
CA PHE A 41 -6.48 -5.26 -8.99
C PHE A 41 -7.24 -4.02 -9.48
N LEU A 42 -6.57 -2.87 -9.55
CA LEU A 42 -7.16 -1.65 -10.08
C LEU A 42 -7.52 -1.82 -11.57
N ILE A 43 -6.58 -2.35 -12.37
CA ILE A 43 -6.80 -2.66 -13.79
C ILE A 43 -7.96 -3.64 -13.94
N PHE A 44 -7.97 -4.75 -13.20
CA PHE A 44 -9.05 -5.73 -13.26
C PHE A 44 -10.41 -5.12 -12.88
N GLY A 45 -10.46 -4.26 -11.86
CA GLY A 45 -11.67 -3.56 -11.46
C GLY A 45 -12.20 -2.64 -12.57
N ILE A 46 -11.32 -1.88 -13.23
CA ILE A 46 -11.66 -0.99 -14.34
C ILE A 46 -12.16 -1.78 -15.56
N VAL A 47 -11.45 -2.84 -15.95
CA VAL A 47 -11.83 -3.69 -17.09
C VAL A 47 -13.18 -4.38 -16.83
N ALA A 48 -13.41 -4.89 -15.62
CA ALA A 48 -14.70 -5.49 -15.26
C ALA A 48 -15.85 -4.48 -15.31
N MET A 49 -15.60 -3.22 -14.91
CA MET A 49 -16.59 -2.15 -15.11
C MET A 49 -16.82 -1.88 -16.60
N ALA A 50 -15.78 -1.68 -17.40
CA ALA A 50 -15.92 -1.36 -18.82
C ALA A 50 -16.69 -2.46 -19.59
N GLY A 51 -16.40 -3.73 -19.31
CA GLY A 51 -17.06 -4.87 -19.95
C GLY A 51 -18.54 -5.03 -19.56
N ALA A 52 -18.94 -4.62 -18.36
CA ALA A 52 -20.34 -4.67 -17.94
C ALA A 52 -21.19 -3.52 -18.54
N SER A 53 -20.54 -2.48 -19.09
CA SER A 53 -21.14 -1.22 -19.58
C SER A 53 -21.64 -1.28 -21.01
N GLY A 54 -21.43 -2.41 -21.69
CA GLY A 54 -21.77 -2.56 -23.10
C GLY A 54 -23.28 -2.54 -23.34
N ASP A 55 -23.69 -1.85 -24.41
CA ASP A 55 -25.09 -1.70 -24.85
C ASP A 55 -25.80 -3.02 -25.15
N THR A 56 -25.06 -4.11 -25.33
CA THR A 56 -25.59 -5.42 -25.74
C THR A 56 -26.04 -6.31 -24.59
N ASN A 57 -25.57 -6.11 -23.35
CA ASN A 57 -26.08 -6.82 -22.16
C ASN A 57 -25.66 -6.11 -20.86
N PRO A 58 -26.33 -5.00 -20.48
CA PRO A 58 -25.97 -4.24 -19.28
C PRO A 58 -26.17 -5.10 -18.03
N ASN A 59 -25.10 -5.31 -17.26
CA ASN A 59 -25.14 -6.03 -15.98
C ASN A 59 -24.76 -5.10 -14.82
N PRO A 60 -25.76 -4.46 -14.18
CA PRO A 60 -25.54 -3.51 -13.09
C PRO A 60 -24.82 -4.12 -11.87
N GLN A 61 -24.98 -5.42 -11.63
CA GLN A 61 -24.33 -6.09 -10.50
C GLN A 61 -22.83 -6.27 -10.76
N ALA A 62 -22.46 -6.69 -11.98
CA ALA A 62 -21.05 -6.82 -12.39
C ALA A 62 -20.33 -5.46 -12.34
N HIS A 63 -21.02 -4.39 -12.75
CA HIS A 63 -20.54 -3.02 -12.60
C HIS A 63 -20.26 -2.61 -11.16
N ALA A 64 -21.24 -2.82 -10.27
CA ALA A 64 -21.10 -2.44 -8.88
C ALA A 64 -19.93 -3.18 -8.22
N GLN A 65 -19.73 -4.45 -8.56
CA GLN A 65 -18.58 -5.24 -8.10
C GLN A 65 -17.25 -4.73 -8.66
N GLY A 66 -17.17 -4.45 -9.96
CA GLY A 66 -15.98 -3.86 -10.59
C GLY A 66 -15.61 -2.51 -9.98
N ARG A 67 -16.61 -1.66 -9.72
CA ARG A 67 -16.44 -0.36 -9.06
C ARG A 67 -15.92 -0.50 -7.66
N ARG A 68 -16.51 -1.39 -6.85
CA ARG A 68 -16.04 -1.66 -5.49
C ARG A 68 -14.57 -2.13 -5.51
N LYS A 69 -14.22 -3.07 -6.39
CA LYS A 69 -12.84 -3.55 -6.53
C LYS A 69 -11.88 -2.43 -6.93
N ALA A 70 -12.23 -1.61 -7.92
CA ALA A 70 -11.40 -0.50 -8.37
C ALA A 70 -11.21 0.57 -7.29
N VAL A 71 -12.26 0.92 -6.54
CA VAL A 71 -12.17 1.90 -5.44
C VAL A 71 -11.23 1.39 -4.34
N TRP A 72 -11.41 0.15 -3.89
CA TRP A 72 -10.53 -0.42 -2.86
C TRP A 72 -9.09 -0.56 -3.35
N ALA A 73 -8.88 -1.00 -4.58
CA ALA A 73 -7.54 -1.08 -5.17
C ALA A 73 -6.88 0.30 -5.30
N GLY A 74 -7.65 1.34 -5.65
CA GLY A 74 -7.18 2.72 -5.70
C GLY A 74 -6.79 3.27 -4.34
N ILE A 75 -7.60 3.03 -3.30
CA ILE A 75 -7.27 3.39 -1.92
C ILE A 75 -6.01 2.66 -1.47
N SER A 76 -5.92 1.34 -1.69
CA SER A 76 -4.73 0.56 -1.35
C SER A 76 -3.48 1.08 -2.06
N LEU A 77 -3.56 1.39 -3.35
CA LEU A 77 -2.45 1.93 -4.12
C LEU A 77 -2.03 3.31 -3.60
N ALA A 78 -2.98 4.21 -3.34
CA ALA A 78 -2.70 5.53 -2.80
C ALA A 78 -2.04 5.46 -1.42
N SER A 79 -2.54 4.59 -0.53
CA SER A 79 -1.94 4.35 0.78
C SER A 79 -0.54 3.76 0.68
N LEU A 80 -0.33 2.77 -0.22
CA LEU A 80 0.98 2.17 -0.44
C LEU A 80 1.97 3.19 -1.00
N ALA A 81 1.59 3.97 -2.00
CA ALA A 81 2.44 5.01 -2.59
C ALA A 81 2.73 6.16 -1.61
N GLY A 82 1.74 6.55 -0.81
CA GLY A 82 1.85 7.61 0.19
C GLY A 82 2.55 7.21 1.49
N LEU A 83 2.75 5.91 1.75
CA LEU A 83 3.30 5.40 3.01
C LEU A 83 4.65 6.05 3.36
N ALA A 84 5.55 6.19 2.38
CA ALA A 84 6.86 6.81 2.61
C ALA A 84 6.75 8.28 3.05
N ILE A 85 5.79 9.03 2.49
CA ILE A 85 5.55 10.43 2.86
C ILE A 85 4.99 10.49 4.29
N ILE A 86 4.04 9.62 4.63
CA ILE A 86 3.44 9.57 5.97
C ILE A 86 4.51 9.24 7.01
N VAL A 87 5.30 8.19 6.79
CA VAL A 87 6.37 7.78 7.72
C VAL A 87 7.42 8.86 7.85
N GLY A 88 7.89 9.43 6.72
CA GLY A 88 8.86 10.51 6.74
C GLY A 88 8.36 11.75 7.50
N ALA A 89 7.10 12.15 7.28
CA ALA A 89 6.49 13.26 8.00
C ALA A 89 6.40 12.99 9.51
N VAL A 90 5.89 11.82 9.91
CA VAL A 90 5.78 11.45 11.34
C VAL A 90 7.15 11.46 12.02
N LEU A 91 8.16 10.86 11.40
CA LEU A 91 9.52 10.85 11.95
C LEU A 91 10.12 12.26 12.03
N SER A 92 9.79 13.17 11.09
CA SER A 92 10.25 14.55 11.14
C SER A 92 9.66 15.36 12.29
N PHE A 93 8.50 14.98 12.81
CA PHE A 93 7.89 15.60 14.00
C PHE A 93 8.31 14.92 15.31
N ALA A 94 8.75 13.67 15.26
CA ALA A 94 9.17 12.89 16.42
C ALA A 94 10.68 13.00 16.72
N GLY A 95 11.47 13.54 15.78
CA GLY A 95 12.91 13.75 15.90
C GLY A 95 13.30 15.15 16.32
#